data_AF-A0A3P8SZ37-F1
#
_entry.id   AF-A0A3P8SZ37-F1
#
_cell.length_a   1.000
_cell.length_b   1.000
_cell.length_c   1.000
_cell.angle_alpha   90.00
_cell.angle_beta   90.00
_cell.angle_gamma   90.00
#
_symmetry.space_group_name_H-M   'P 1'
#
loop_
_entity.id
_entity.type
_entity.pdbx_description
1 polymer ?
#
loop_
_entity_poly.entity_id
_entity_poly.type
_entity_poly.pdbx_seq_one_letter_code
_entity_poly.pdbx_strand_id
1 'polypeptide(L)'
;QPPKKKSTSKTPAKARTPTLIDGLTKEEMSKEQLEEHILHLREELDREREERNYFQLERDQIHSFWEITERNLAEVKAELKNLEKEIEEDEGRHRVEIKVYKQKMKHLLCEHQNKIGELKAGVLVSTEMMQKEQEELETELHKKIKAIMVDIQELDNDNLIRELELKHDAEMTTIRNKWEKNLMEITANNEKKMQLLRQELDYMKKNSTSEQEHMWNSYIAALKEYHNQVFSDAKLVVNQMEEDLNTVSILKVSVQTHSVMKNDLKLVSLDNTRLAESISKVEKDNAEVEKKIKYYSAKKVYLFCNLELENLKREHEVLGEKFTKVKLQMERDELYKTFPQNIQKVQHKADQVTMLLEKKLQALTDSVEDVEAGLCSVRSASNIDQTALSGVIMKQMCILQARRDLLLTIEVKQRALGVPVEELCVNP
;
A
#
# COMPACT_ATOMS: atom_id res chain seq x y z
N GLN A 1 -52.97 40.86 103.98
CA GLN A 1 -53.10 41.73 105.16
C GLN A 1 -54.12 42.83 104.85
N PRO A 2 -55.31 42.85 105.45
CA PRO A 2 -56.21 44.00 105.38
C PRO A 2 -55.86 45.00 106.50
N PRO A 3 -56.01 46.32 106.28
CA PRO A 3 -55.71 47.31 107.31
C PRO A 3 -56.85 47.39 108.32
N LYS A 4 -56.49 47.20 109.60
CA LYS A 4 -57.31 47.56 110.76
C LYS A 4 -57.63 49.06 110.71
N LYS A 5 -58.90 49.43 110.56
CA LYS A 5 -59.38 50.79 110.82
C LYS A 5 -60.22 50.83 112.09
N LYS A 6 -59.58 51.43 113.10
CA LYS A 6 -60.07 52.42 114.06
C LYS A 6 -61.38 52.12 114.78
N SER A 7 -61.20 51.63 116.00
CA SER A 7 -61.99 51.99 117.17
C SER A 7 -61.99 53.51 117.38
N THR A 8 -63.13 54.13 117.10
CA THR A 8 -63.55 55.47 117.51
C THR A 8 -65.07 55.34 117.68
N SER A 9 -65.75 55.76 118.73
CA SER A 9 -65.43 56.62 119.86
C SER A 9 -66.62 56.47 120.81
N LYS A 10 -66.36 56.29 122.10
CA LYS A 10 -67.38 56.55 123.14
C LYS A 10 -67.64 58.05 123.14
N THR A 11 -68.86 58.44 122.77
CA THR A 11 -69.43 59.77 123.01
C THR A 11 -70.83 59.58 123.61
N PRO A 12 -71.28 60.53 124.44
CA PRO A 12 -72.08 60.27 125.62
C PRO A 12 -73.56 60.07 125.30
N ALA A 13 -74.25 59.43 126.23
CA ALA A 13 -75.70 59.31 126.27
C ALA A 13 -76.36 60.67 126.02
N LYS A 14 -76.85 60.87 124.79
CA LYS A 14 -77.79 61.94 124.49
C LYS A 14 -79.09 61.55 125.18
N ALA A 15 -79.54 62.45 126.06
CA ALA A 15 -80.78 62.31 126.82
C ALA A 15 -81.89 61.73 125.93
N ARG A 16 -82.56 60.67 126.43
CA ARG A 16 -83.81 60.17 125.86
C ARG A 16 -84.77 61.35 125.75
N THR A 17 -84.88 61.93 124.56
CA THR A 17 -86.08 62.65 124.17
C THR A 17 -87.24 61.65 124.31
N PRO A 18 -88.40 62.06 124.85
CA PRO A 18 -89.54 61.17 124.91
C PRO A 18 -89.79 60.66 123.50
N THR A 19 -89.84 59.34 123.33
CA THR A 19 -90.25 58.74 122.06
C THR A 19 -91.70 59.15 121.87
N LEU A 20 -91.90 60.25 121.15
CA LEU A 20 -93.21 60.71 120.69
C LEU A 20 -93.74 59.65 119.74
N ILE A 21 -94.75 58.95 120.22
CA ILE A 21 -95.52 58.00 119.46
C ILE A 21 -96.76 58.76 119.00
N ASP A 22 -96.83 59.06 117.72
CA ASP A 22 -97.95 59.77 117.07
C ASP A 22 -98.41 61.05 117.80
N GLY A 23 -97.46 61.85 118.30
CA GLY A 23 -97.75 63.14 118.93
C GLY A 23 -98.14 63.11 120.41
N LEU A 24 -98.16 61.94 121.08
CA LEU A 24 -98.54 61.79 122.49
C LEU A 24 -97.44 61.11 123.35
N THR A 25 -97.41 61.44 124.64
CA THR A 25 -96.49 60.86 125.65
C THR A 25 -97.03 59.52 126.17
N LYS A 26 -96.13 58.61 126.57
CA LYS A 26 -96.45 57.25 127.05
C LYS A 26 -97.45 57.16 128.21
N GLU A 27 -97.73 58.27 128.86
CA GLU A 27 -98.52 58.37 130.09
C GLU A 27 -99.97 58.83 129.83
N GLU A 28 -100.32 59.20 128.58
CA GLU A 28 -101.66 59.71 128.19
C GLU A 28 -102.42 58.80 127.21
N MET A 29 -101.81 57.69 126.76
CA MET A 29 -102.44 56.71 125.87
C MET A 29 -103.19 55.64 126.69
N SER A 30 -104.47 55.38 126.38
CA SER A 30 -105.26 54.28 126.95
C SER A 30 -104.56 52.93 126.71
N LYS A 31 -104.74 51.95 127.62
CA LYS A 31 -104.16 50.60 127.47
C LYS A 31 -104.48 49.99 126.10
N GLU A 32 -105.69 50.22 125.59
CA GLU A 32 -106.13 49.76 124.26
C GLU A 32 -105.39 50.47 123.11
N GLN A 33 -105.14 51.79 123.22
CA GLN A 33 -104.40 52.55 122.21
C GLN A 33 -102.91 52.20 122.19
N LEU A 34 -102.33 51.86 123.35
CA LEU A 34 -100.98 51.30 123.44
C LEU A 34 -100.91 49.90 122.82
N GLU A 35 -101.93 49.06 123.02
CA GLU A 35 -102.03 47.73 122.41
C GLU A 35 -102.17 47.81 120.88
N GLU A 36 -103.00 48.72 120.36
CA GLU A 36 -103.12 48.99 118.92
C GLU A 36 -101.82 49.54 118.33
N HIS A 37 -101.14 50.46 119.01
CA HIS A 37 -99.85 50.96 118.53
C HIS A 37 -98.75 49.88 118.55
N ILE A 38 -98.77 49.00 119.56
CA ILE A 38 -97.89 47.81 119.59
C ILE A 38 -98.21 46.87 118.42
N LEU A 39 -99.48 46.70 118.07
CA LEU A 39 -99.91 45.89 116.94
C LEU A 39 -99.46 46.51 115.62
N HIS A 40 -99.66 47.81 115.41
CA HIS A 40 -99.18 48.55 114.23
C HIS A 40 -97.65 48.47 114.09
N LEU A 41 -96.88 48.66 115.18
CA LEU A 41 -95.42 48.52 115.16
C LEU A 41 -94.97 47.08 114.86
N ARG A 42 -95.75 46.07 115.26
CA ARG A 42 -95.47 44.67 114.90
C ARG A 42 -95.75 44.42 113.42
N GLU A 43 -96.86 44.92 112.90
CA GLU A 43 -97.20 44.85 111.48
C GLU A 43 -96.19 45.61 110.61
N GLU A 44 -95.72 46.77 111.04
CA GLU A 44 -94.60 47.49 110.39
C GLU A 44 -93.30 46.68 110.45
N LEU A 45 -92.96 46.12 111.61
CA LEU A 45 -91.77 45.28 111.75
C LEU A 45 -91.84 44.03 110.85
N ASP A 46 -93.01 43.40 110.74
CA ASP A 46 -93.20 42.23 109.90
C ASP A 46 -93.21 42.59 108.41
N ARG A 47 -93.81 43.72 108.00
CA ARG A 47 -93.67 44.26 106.63
C ARG A 47 -92.22 44.57 106.28
N GLU A 48 -91.49 45.26 107.15
CA GLU A 48 -90.06 45.56 106.96
C GLU A 48 -89.19 44.28 106.89
N ARG A 49 -89.60 43.22 107.60
CA ARG A 49 -88.95 41.90 107.49
C ARG A 49 -89.24 41.22 106.16
N GLU A 50 -90.49 41.27 105.70
CA GLU A 50 -90.91 40.75 104.39
C GLU A 50 -90.20 41.49 103.26
N GLU A 51 -90.14 42.83 103.30
CA GLU A 51 -89.42 43.64 102.32
C GLU A 51 -87.92 43.33 102.33
N ARG A 52 -87.29 43.23 103.51
CA ARG A 52 -85.89 42.80 103.60
C ARG A 52 -85.66 41.42 102.99
N ASN A 53 -86.57 40.47 103.26
CA ASN A 53 -86.49 39.13 102.70
C ASN A 53 -86.63 39.17 101.16
N TYR A 54 -87.60 39.93 100.65
CA TYR A 54 -87.80 40.15 99.22
C TYR A 54 -86.54 40.75 98.56
N PHE A 55 -86.00 41.84 99.11
CA PHE A 55 -84.78 42.45 98.57
C PHE A 55 -83.55 41.55 98.68
N GLN A 56 -83.48 40.70 99.71
CA GLN A 56 -82.44 39.69 99.86
C GLN A 56 -82.54 38.64 98.74
N LEU A 57 -83.74 38.12 98.48
CA LEU A 57 -83.98 37.16 97.38
C LEU A 57 -83.68 37.77 96.01
N GLU A 58 -84.14 38.99 95.75
CA GLU A 58 -83.84 39.74 94.52
C GLU A 58 -82.34 39.95 94.35
N ARG A 59 -81.65 40.35 95.43
CA ARG A 59 -80.20 40.53 95.39
C ARG A 59 -79.50 39.20 95.09
N ASP A 60 -79.87 38.11 95.76
CA ASP A 60 -79.25 36.80 95.57
C ASP A 60 -79.56 36.25 94.16
N GLN A 61 -80.76 36.52 93.63
CA GLN A 61 -81.14 36.22 92.25
C GLN A 61 -80.27 37.00 91.25
N ILE A 62 -80.11 38.32 91.42
CA ILE A 62 -79.22 39.15 90.59
C ILE A 62 -77.78 38.65 90.65
N HIS A 63 -77.27 38.29 91.84
CA HIS A 63 -75.92 37.74 91.98
C HIS A 63 -75.78 36.40 91.24
N SER A 64 -76.77 35.50 91.35
CA SER A 64 -76.76 34.22 90.63
C SER A 64 -76.76 34.43 89.11
N PHE A 65 -77.58 35.35 88.60
CA PHE A 65 -77.58 35.69 87.17
C PHE A 65 -76.24 36.31 86.76
N TRP A 66 -75.69 37.20 87.57
CA TRP A 66 -74.39 37.81 87.31
C TRP A 66 -73.28 36.74 87.23
N GLU A 67 -73.18 35.84 88.20
CA GLU A 67 -72.21 34.73 88.20
C GLU A 67 -72.40 33.77 87.01
N ILE A 68 -73.65 33.47 86.63
CA ILE A 68 -73.96 32.67 85.44
C ILE A 68 -73.49 33.39 84.18
N THR A 69 -73.84 34.66 84.02
CA THR A 69 -73.44 35.44 82.84
C THR A 69 -71.93 35.65 82.76
N GLU A 70 -71.24 35.82 83.88
CA GLU A 70 -69.78 35.93 83.94
C GLU A 70 -69.10 34.62 83.53
N ARG A 71 -69.60 33.48 84.04
CA ARG A 71 -69.11 32.16 83.65
C ARG A 71 -69.34 31.89 82.16
N ASN A 72 -70.55 32.14 81.66
CA ASN A 72 -70.87 31.97 80.24
C ASN A 72 -70.00 32.87 79.36
N LEU A 73 -69.74 34.12 79.80
CA LEU A 73 -68.83 35.03 79.09
C LEU A 73 -67.39 34.51 79.09
N ALA A 74 -66.93 33.92 80.20
CA ALA A 74 -65.61 33.31 80.29
C ALA A 74 -65.49 32.06 79.40
N GLU A 75 -66.52 31.22 79.34
CA GLU A 75 -66.61 30.04 78.47
C GLU A 75 -66.56 30.45 77.00
N VAL A 76 -67.43 31.37 76.55
CA VAL A 76 -67.42 31.85 75.15
C VAL A 76 -66.09 32.51 74.78
N LYS A 77 -65.47 33.26 75.70
CA LYS A 77 -64.12 33.82 75.47
C LYS A 77 -63.05 32.74 75.33
N ALA A 78 -63.16 31.65 76.08
CA ALA A 78 -62.23 30.52 75.98
C ALA A 78 -62.44 29.74 74.67
N GLU A 79 -63.70 29.50 74.28
CA GLU A 79 -64.06 28.88 73.00
C GLU A 79 -63.56 29.70 71.81
N LEU A 80 -63.75 31.03 71.84
CA LEU A 80 -63.26 31.94 70.81
C LEU A 80 -61.73 31.83 70.66
N LYS A 81 -60.98 31.83 71.77
CA LYS A 81 -59.52 31.66 71.74
C LYS A 81 -59.10 30.29 71.21
N ASN A 82 -59.83 29.24 71.53
CA ASN A 82 -59.56 27.91 70.99
C ASN A 82 -59.79 27.88 69.49
N LEU A 83 -60.88 28.47 69.01
CA LEU A 83 -61.19 28.57 67.58
C LEU A 83 -60.15 29.41 66.83
N GLU A 84 -59.72 30.55 67.38
CA GLU A 84 -58.63 31.36 66.83
C GLU A 84 -57.33 30.55 66.69
N LYS A 85 -57.01 29.75 67.70
CA LYS A 85 -55.83 28.87 67.67
C LYS A 85 -55.98 27.74 66.64
N GLU A 86 -57.16 27.13 66.53
CA GLU A 86 -57.44 26.11 65.50
C GLU A 86 -57.29 26.67 64.09
N ILE A 87 -57.78 27.90 63.85
CA ILE A 87 -57.59 28.61 62.58
C ILE A 87 -56.10 28.83 62.31
N GLU A 88 -55.33 29.31 63.29
CA GLU A 88 -53.88 29.52 63.13
C GLU A 88 -53.13 28.20 62.84
N GLU A 89 -53.49 27.12 63.51
CA GLU A 89 -52.94 25.79 63.29
C GLU A 89 -53.28 25.26 61.88
N ASP A 90 -54.51 25.46 61.41
CA ASP A 90 -54.95 25.06 60.07
C ASP A 90 -54.26 25.84 58.95
N GLU A 91 -54.16 27.17 59.10
CA GLU A 91 -53.35 27.99 58.23
C GLU A 91 -51.88 27.55 58.22
N GLY A 92 -51.36 27.15 59.38
CA GLY A 92 -50.02 26.56 59.53
C GLY A 92 -49.86 25.30 58.69
N ARG A 93 -50.80 24.36 58.79
CA ARG A 93 -50.84 23.12 57.99
C ARG A 93 -50.91 23.43 56.50
N HIS A 94 -51.82 24.30 56.07
CA HIS A 94 -51.96 24.69 54.67
C HIS A 94 -50.69 25.34 54.12
N ARG A 95 -50.00 26.20 54.89
CA ARG A 95 -48.70 26.77 54.48
C ARG A 95 -47.64 25.69 54.25
N VAL A 96 -47.62 24.65 55.08
CA VAL A 96 -46.69 23.51 54.92
C VAL A 96 -47.08 22.66 53.70
N GLU A 97 -48.36 22.35 53.52
CA GLU A 97 -48.86 21.59 52.37
C GLU A 97 -48.49 22.28 51.05
N ILE A 98 -48.71 23.60 50.93
CA ILE A 98 -48.31 24.38 49.76
C ILE A 98 -46.80 24.25 49.49
N LYS A 99 -45.96 24.30 50.53
CA LYS A 99 -44.51 24.10 50.39
C LYS A 99 -44.17 22.69 49.91
N VAL A 100 -44.82 21.66 50.45
CA VAL A 100 -44.63 20.26 50.03
C VAL A 100 -45.06 20.07 48.58
N TYR A 101 -46.23 20.56 48.17
CA TYR A 101 -46.70 20.49 46.79
C TYR A 101 -45.76 21.23 45.83
N LYS A 102 -45.28 22.42 46.22
CA LYS A 102 -44.27 23.15 45.44
C LYS A 102 -42.98 22.35 45.27
N GLN A 103 -42.53 21.67 46.32
CA GLN A 103 -41.33 20.83 46.25
C GLN A 103 -41.56 19.58 45.39
N LYS A 104 -42.72 18.91 45.51
CA LYS A 104 -43.11 17.77 44.67
C LYS A 104 -43.15 18.17 43.19
N MET A 105 -43.72 19.32 42.87
CA MET A 105 -43.75 19.85 41.50
C MET A 105 -42.34 20.11 40.97
N LYS A 106 -41.47 20.73 41.77
CA LYS A 106 -40.06 20.93 41.38
C LYS A 106 -39.35 19.61 41.13
N HIS A 107 -39.52 18.62 42.00
CA HIS A 107 -38.91 17.31 41.85
C HIS A 107 -39.38 16.61 40.56
N LEU A 108 -40.68 16.57 40.31
CA LEU A 108 -41.25 15.98 39.10
C LEU A 108 -40.71 16.66 37.82
N LEU A 109 -40.59 17.99 37.82
CA LEU A 109 -40.00 18.72 36.70
C LEU A 109 -38.52 18.37 36.49
N CYS A 110 -37.74 18.25 37.57
CA CYS A 110 -36.35 17.82 37.50
C CYS A 110 -36.23 16.37 36.99
N GLU A 111 -37.08 15.46 37.46
CA GLU A 111 -37.11 14.07 36.98
C GLU A 111 -37.45 13.99 35.49
N HIS A 112 -38.46 14.72 35.04
CA HIS A 112 -38.82 14.79 33.62
C HIS A 112 -37.67 15.35 32.78
N GLN A 113 -37.04 16.44 33.24
CA GLN A 113 -35.90 17.04 32.54
C GLN A 113 -34.71 16.09 32.47
N ASN A 114 -34.41 15.38 33.56
CA ASN A 114 -33.36 14.36 33.61
C ASN A 114 -33.69 13.22 32.65
N LYS A 115 -34.93 12.74 32.64
CA LYS A 115 -35.34 11.64 31.76
C LYS A 115 -35.24 12.01 30.28
N ILE A 116 -35.64 13.24 29.95
CA ILE A 116 -35.47 13.79 28.59
C ILE A 116 -33.97 13.88 28.26
N GLY A 117 -33.13 14.31 29.20
CA GLY A 117 -31.68 14.35 29.05
C GLY A 117 -31.07 12.96 28.78
N GLU A 118 -31.44 11.96 29.58
CA GLU A 118 -31.02 10.56 29.41
C GLU A 118 -31.45 10.00 28.05
N LEU A 119 -32.70 10.21 27.65
CA LEU A 119 -33.20 9.73 26.35
C LEU A 119 -32.47 10.41 25.19
N LYS A 120 -32.24 11.72 25.26
CA LYS A 120 -31.46 12.45 24.24
C LYS A 120 -30.02 11.96 24.16
N ALA A 121 -29.36 11.75 25.30
CA ALA A 121 -28.02 11.21 25.35
C ALA A 121 -27.96 9.77 24.81
N GLY A 122 -28.93 8.93 25.16
CA GLY A 122 -29.04 7.56 24.65
C GLY A 122 -29.23 7.51 23.13
N VAL A 123 -30.09 8.38 22.58
CA VAL A 123 -30.26 8.52 21.13
C VAL A 123 -28.96 8.96 20.47
N LEU A 124 -28.29 9.99 21.01
CA LEU A 124 -27.03 10.50 20.46
C LEU A 124 -25.94 9.42 20.44
N VAL A 125 -25.74 8.71 21.55
CA VAL A 125 -24.76 7.61 21.63
C VAL A 125 -25.11 6.48 20.65
N SER A 126 -26.39 6.11 20.55
CA SER A 126 -26.84 5.08 19.59
C SER A 126 -26.61 5.51 18.13
N THR A 127 -26.85 6.78 17.81
CA THR A 127 -26.61 7.30 16.45
C THR A 127 -25.12 7.40 16.13
N GLU A 128 -24.29 7.81 17.08
CA GLU A 128 -22.83 7.85 16.92
C GLU A 128 -22.24 6.44 16.74
N MET A 129 -22.73 5.45 17.50
CA MET A 129 -22.34 4.05 17.34
C MET A 129 -22.71 3.53 15.96
N MET A 130 -23.94 3.77 15.51
CA MET A 130 -24.40 3.37 14.17
C MET A 130 -23.61 4.07 13.06
N GLN A 131 -23.27 5.36 13.22
CA GLN A 131 -22.42 6.09 12.27
C GLN A 131 -21.01 5.50 12.19
N LYS A 132 -20.40 5.17 13.33
CA LYS A 132 -19.07 4.52 13.35
C LYS A 132 -19.09 3.15 12.66
N GLU A 133 -20.10 2.32 12.95
CA GLU A 133 -20.26 1.02 12.28
C GLU A 133 -20.43 1.19 10.76
N GLN A 134 -21.21 2.20 10.33
CA GLN A 134 -21.36 2.53 8.92
C GLN A 134 -20.04 2.98 8.29
N GLU A 135 -19.30 3.88 8.93
CA GLU A 135 -17.98 4.35 8.47
C GLU A 135 -16.99 3.18 8.35
N GLU A 136 -16.96 2.28 9.33
CA GLU A 136 -16.13 1.08 9.29
C GLU A 136 -16.47 0.19 8.08
N LEU A 137 -17.76 -0.11 7.88
CA LEU A 137 -18.24 -0.89 6.73
C LEU A 137 -17.91 -0.22 5.39
N GLU A 138 -18.08 1.10 5.28
CA GLU A 138 -17.73 1.85 4.08
C GLU A 138 -16.22 1.81 3.82
N THR A 139 -15.38 1.95 4.85
CA THR A 139 -13.92 1.85 4.68
C THR A 139 -13.49 0.45 4.24
N GLU A 140 -14.12 -0.61 4.76
CA GLU A 140 -13.86 -1.99 4.32
C GLU A 140 -14.29 -2.22 2.88
N LEU A 141 -15.46 -1.73 2.48
CA LEU A 141 -15.95 -1.81 1.11
C LEU A 141 -15.01 -1.07 0.16
N HIS A 142 -14.57 0.13 0.50
CA HIS A 142 -13.60 0.87 -0.30
C HIS A 142 -12.25 0.14 -0.41
N LYS A 143 -11.77 -0.52 0.65
CA LYS A 143 -10.56 -1.36 0.60
C LYS A 143 -10.75 -2.54 -0.35
N LYS A 144 -11.88 -3.24 -0.27
CA LYS A 144 -12.22 -4.37 -1.16
C LYS A 144 -12.32 -3.95 -2.63
N ILE A 145 -12.98 -2.82 -2.91
CA ILE A 145 -13.08 -2.27 -4.27
C ILE A 145 -11.69 -1.93 -4.81
N LYS A 146 -10.83 -1.26 -4.03
CA LYS A 146 -9.46 -0.96 -4.45
C LYS A 146 -8.64 -2.23 -4.73
N ALA A 147 -8.77 -3.25 -3.89
CA ALA A 147 -8.12 -4.54 -4.12
C ALA A 147 -8.58 -5.18 -5.44
N ILE A 148 -9.90 -5.26 -5.67
CA ILE A 148 -10.46 -5.80 -6.91
C ILE A 148 -10.00 -4.99 -8.13
N MET A 149 -9.91 -3.67 -8.03
CA MET A 149 -9.39 -2.84 -9.13
C MET A 149 -7.93 -3.14 -9.47
N VAL A 150 -7.09 -3.38 -8.45
CA VAL A 150 -5.70 -3.80 -8.65
C VAL A 150 -5.66 -5.17 -9.31
N ASP A 151 -6.44 -6.15 -8.84
CA ASP A 151 -6.51 -7.50 -9.41
C ASP A 151 -6.95 -7.47 -10.89
N ILE A 152 -7.93 -6.63 -11.24
CA ILE A 152 -8.36 -6.44 -12.64
C ILE A 152 -7.22 -5.86 -13.48
N GLN A 153 -6.53 -4.84 -12.97
CA GLN A 153 -5.42 -4.22 -13.69
C GLN A 153 -4.24 -5.18 -13.88
N GLU A 154 -3.93 -6.00 -12.88
CA GLU A 154 -2.91 -7.06 -12.97
C GLU A 154 -3.31 -8.11 -14.01
N LEU A 155 -4.58 -8.54 -14.02
CA LEU A 155 -5.08 -9.49 -15.01
C LEU A 155 -5.05 -8.94 -16.45
N ASP A 156 -5.35 -7.65 -16.63
CA ASP A 156 -5.23 -6.98 -17.93
C ASP A 156 -3.76 -6.90 -18.40
N ASN A 157 -2.83 -6.59 -17.48
CA ASN A 157 -1.39 -6.59 -17.77
C ASN A 157 -0.89 -8.00 -18.15
N ASP A 158 -1.31 -9.02 -17.39
CA ASP A 158 -0.95 -10.43 -17.67
C ASP A 158 -1.50 -10.89 -19.02
N ASN A 159 -2.71 -10.49 -19.38
CA ASN A 159 -3.29 -10.78 -20.69
C ASN A 159 -2.51 -10.08 -21.82
N LEU A 160 -2.09 -8.83 -21.62
CA LEU A 160 -1.26 -8.11 -22.57
C LEU A 160 0.12 -8.78 -22.75
N ILE A 161 0.77 -9.20 -21.66
CA ILE A 161 2.03 -9.93 -21.71
C ILE A 161 1.85 -11.24 -22.49
N ARG A 162 0.81 -12.02 -22.18
CA ARG A 162 0.50 -13.27 -22.88
C ARG A 162 0.25 -13.06 -24.37
N GLU A 163 -0.43 -11.98 -24.75
CA GLU A 163 -0.63 -11.64 -26.17
C GLU A 163 0.69 -11.29 -26.86
N LEU A 164 1.58 -10.54 -26.20
CA LEU A 164 2.91 -10.20 -26.71
C LEU A 164 3.80 -11.45 -26.85
N GLU A 165 3.77 -12.36 -25.88
CA GLU A 165 4.47 -13.65 -25.93
C GLU A 165 3.98 -14.49 -27.13
N LEU A 166 2.67 -14.62 -27.30
CA LEU A 166 2.08 -15.35 -28.44
C LEU A 166 2.48 -14.73 -29.79
N LYS A 167 2.50 -13.39 -29.90
CA LYS A 167 2.98 -12.71 -31.11
C LYS A 167 4.46 -12.99 -31.36
N HIS A 168 5.29 -12.90 -30.32
CA HIS A 168 6.71 -13.19 -30.42
C HIS A 168 6.95 -14.64 -30.86
N ASP A 169 6.24 -15.61 -30.29
CA ASP A 169 6.35 -17.02 -30.65
C ASP A 169 5.93 -17.29 -32.11
N ALA A 170 4.85 -16.62 -32.56
CA ALA A 170 4.42 -16.68 -33.95
C ALA A 170 5.51 -16.12 -34.89
N GLU A 171 6.06 -14.94 -34.58
CA GLU A 171 7.15 -14.33 -35.35
C GLU A 171 8.39 -15.21 -35.38
N MET A 172 8.84 -15.73 -34.23
CA MET A 172 9.96 -16.66 -34.12
C MET A 172 9.75 -17.92 -34.94
N THR A 173 8.53 -18.45 -34.96
CA THR A 173 8.16 -19.60 -35.79
C THR A 173 8.22 -19.24 -37.28
N THR A 174 7.73 -18.07 -37.68
CA THR A 174 7.85 -17.64 -39.09
C THR A 174 9.30 -17.46 -39.54
N ILE A 175 10.16 -16.90 -38.66
CA ILE A 175 11.59 -16.72 -38.93
C ILE A 175 12.27 -18.09 -39.03
N ARG A 176 12.01 -19.00 -38.09
CA ARG A 176 12.53 -20.37 -38.11
C ARG A 176 12.15 -21.08 -39.42
N ASN A 177 10.89 -21.02 -39.83
CA ASN A 177 10.41 -21.63 -41.07
C ASN A 177 11.09 -21.03 -42.32
N LYS A 178 11.32 -19.71 -42.35
CA LYS A 178 12.07 -19.04 -43.43
C LYS A 178 13.51 -19.54 -43.51
N TRP A 179 14.20 -19.65 -42.38
CA TRP A 179 15.58 -20.14 -42.33
C TRP A 179 15.67 -21.62 -42.70
N GLU A 180 14.75 -22.45 -42.22
CA GLU A 180 14.69 -23.86 -42.57
C GLU A 180 14.48 -24.06 -44.07
N LYS A 181 13.57 -23.29 -44.68
CA LYS A 181 13.37 -23.28 -46.14
C LYS A 181 14.65 -22.87 -46.89
N ASN A 182 15.32 -21.80 -46.44
CA ASN A 182 16.58 -21.35 -47.06
C ASN A 182 17.68 -22.42 -46.95
N LEU A 183 17.78 -23.09 -45.79
CA LEU A 183 18.73 -24.19 -45.59
C LEU A 183 18.41 -25.38 -46.51
N MET A 184 17.14 -25.76 -46.65
CA MET A 184 16.70 -26.79 -47.59
C MET A 184 17.04 -26.42 -49.04
N GLU A 185 16.87 -25.16 -49.43
CA GLU A 185 17.20 -24.69 -50.79
C GLU A 185 18.71 -24.70 -51.05
N ILE A 186 19.53 -24.21 -50.11
CA ILE A 186 20.99 -24.22 -50.21
C ILE A 186 21.53 -25.65 -50.28
N THR A 187 21.04 -26.54 -49.41
CA THR A 187 21.45 -27.95 -49.40
C THR A 187 21.07 -28.64 -50.71
N ALA A 188 19.83 -28.45 -51.20
CA ALA A 188 19.41 -28.99 -52.49
C ALA A 188 20.23 -28.46 -53.67
N ASN A 189 20.59 -27.16 -53.67
CA ASN A 189 21.44 -26.57 -54.70
C ASN A 189 22.87 -27.13 -54.66
N ASN A 190 23.45 -27.27 -53.47
CA ASN A 190 24.78 -27.86 -53.30
C ASN A 190 24.80 -29.35 -53.69
N GLU A 191 23.75 -30.10 -53.38
CA GLU A 191 23.60 -31.50 -53.80
C GLU A 191 23.52 -31.60 -55.34
N LYS A 192 22.74 -30.74 -56.01
CA LYS A 192 22.71 -30.66 -57.47
C LYS A 192 24.08 -30.35 -58.07
N LYS A 193 24.80 -29.37 -57.51
CA LYS A 193 26.18 -29.04 -57.95
C LYS A 193 27.14 -30.22 -57.76
N MET A 194 27.03 -30.94 -56.63
CA MET A 194 27.82 -32.13 -56.35
C MET A 194 27.55 -33.24 -57.38
N GLN A 195 26.28 -33.46 -57.72
CA GLN A 195 25.88 -34.44 -58.74
C GLN A 195 26.39 -34.06 -60.13
N LEU A 196 26.27 -32.79 -60.52
CA LEU A 196 26.81 -32.31 -61.80
C LEU A 196 28.33 -32.48 -61.88
N LEU A 197 29.06 -32.14 -60.82
CA LEU A 197 30.52 -32.34 -60.77
C LEU A 197 30.89 -33.83 -60.89
N ARG A 198 30.13 -34.73 -60.25
CA ARG A 198 30.33 -36.18 -60.39
C ARG A 198 30.09 -36.63 -61.83
N GLN A 199 29.01 -36.18 -62.46
CA GLN A 199 28.69 -36.49 -63.85
C GLN A 199 29.78 -35.97 -64.81
N GLU A 200 30.29 -34.76 -64.60
CA GLU A 200 31.38 -34.19 -65.40
C GLU A 200 32.67 -35.00 -65.26
N LEU A 201 33.06 -35.37 -64.03
CA LEU A 201 34.23 -36.21 -63.79
C LEU A 201 34.09 -37.59 -64.45
N ASP A 202 32.91 -38.19 -64.40
CA ASP A 202 32.66 -39.48 -65.04
C ASP A 202 32.63 -39.37 -66.57
N TYR A 203 32.10 -38.26 -67.11
CA TYR A 203 32.18 -37.94 -68.53
C TYR A 203 33.64 -37.79 -68.99
N MET A 204 34.45 -37.01 -68.25
CA MET A 204 35.87 -36.82 -68.53
C MET A 204 36.64 -38.14 -68.49
N LYS A 205 36.42 -38.97 -67.46
CA LYS A 205 37.02 -40.32 -67.39
C LYS A 205 36.62 -41.17 -68.59
N LYS A 206 35.33 -41.22 -68.92
CA LYS A 206 34.82 -42.01 -70.04
C LYS A 206 35.40 -41.54 -71.38
N ASN A 207 35.51 -40.22 -71.57
CA ASN A 207 36.12 -39.65 -72.77
C ASN A 207 37.60 -40.00 -72.87
N SER A 208 38.38 -39.83 -71.78
CA SER A 208 39.80 -40.23 -71.77
C SER A 208 39.99 -41.73 -72.03
N THR A 209 39.15 -42.59 -71.44
CA THR A 209 39.18 -44.03 -71.73
C THR A 209 38.86 -44.32 -73.20
N SER A 210 37.83 -43.68 -73.76
CA SER A 210 37.46 -43.79 -75.18
C SER A 210 38.57 -43.33 -76.12
N GLU A 211 39.20 -42.19 -75.84
CA GLU A 211 40.34 -41.68 -76.62
C GLU A 211 41.50 -42.67 -76.59
N GLN A 212 41.82 -43.22 -75.42
CA GLN A 212 42.88 -44.21 -75.27
C GLN A 212 42.55 -45.54 -75.96
N GLU A 213 41.30 -46.00 -75.86
CA GLU A 213 40.79 -47.14 -76.63
C GLU A 213 40.88 -46.91 -78.13
N HIS A 214 40.52 -45.72 -78.63
CA HIS A 214 40.64 -45.37 -80.03
C HIS A 214 42.11 -45.36 -80.48
N MET A 215 43.02 -44.79 -79.69
CA MET A 215 44.46 -44.82 -79.96
C MET A 215 45.00 -46.25 -80.01
N TRP A 216 44.63 -47.10 -79.06
CA TRP A 216 45.00 -48.52 -79.06
C TRP A 216 44.40 -49.28 -80.25
N ASN A 217 43.14 -49.04 -80.58
CA ASN A 217 42.48 -49.65 -81.74
C ASN A 217 43.15 -49.23 -83.05
N SER A 218 43.50 -47.95 -83.20
CA SER A 218 44.25 -47.45 -84.36
C SER A 218 45.64 -48.08 -84.44
N TYR A 219 46.34 -48.21 -83.31
CA TYR A 219 47.65 -48.87 -83.25
C TYR A 219 47.55 -50.36 -83.62
N ILE A 220 46.55 -51.07 -83.08
CA ILE A 220 46.26 -52.46 -83.42
C ILE A 220 45.94 -52.60 -84.91
N ALA A 221 45.16 -51.69 -85.49
CA ALA A 221 44.85 -51.69 -86.91
C ALA A 221 46.10 -51.48 -87.78
N ALA A 222 46.95 -50.51 -87.42
CA ALA A 222 48.22 -50.27 -88.11
C ALA A 222 49.16 -51.48 -88.01
N LEU A 223 49.25 -52.12 -86.83
CA LEU A 223 50.04 -53.33 -86.64
C LEU A 223 49.49 -54.51 -87.45
N LYS A 224 48.16 -54.67 -87.52
CA LYS A 224 47.52 -55.67 -88.38
C LYS A 224 47.85 -55.43 -89.84
N GLU A 225 47.82 -54.17 -90.30
CA GLU A 225 48.15 -53.83 -91.68
C GLU A 225 49.63 -54.08 -91.99
N TYR A 226 50.54 -53.69 -91.08
CA TYR A 226 51.96 -54.01 -91.20
C TYR A 226 52.20 -55.52 -91.24
N HIS A 227 51.55 -56.30 -90.37
CA HIS A 227 51.63 -57.76 -90.43
C HIS A 227 51.07 -58.30 -91.74
N ASN A 228 49.92 -57.82 -92.23
CA ASN A 228 49.37 -58.21 -93.53
C ASN A 228 50.34 -57.90 -94.67
N GLN A 229 51.02 -56.77 -94.61
CA GLN A 229 52.04 -56.38 -95.59
C GLN A 229 53.25 -57.31 -95.51
N VAL A 230 53.80 -57.58 -94.32
CA VAL A 230 54.87 -58.55 -94.12
C VAL A 230 54.46 -59.96 -94.57
N PHE A 231 53.21 -60.37 -94.34
CA PHE A 231 52.68 -61.63 -94.85
C PHE A 231 52.55 -61.63 -96.38
N SER A 232 52.16 -60.52 -97.00
CA SER A 232 52.13 -60.36 -98.45
C SER A 232 53.53 -60.39 -99.06
N ASP A 233 54.49 -59.70 -98.44
CA ASP A 233 55.90 -59.68 -98.85
C ASP A 233 56.53 -61.06 -98.67
N ALA A 234 56.26 -61.73 -97.54
CA ALA A 234 56.66 -63.12 -97.32
C ALA A 234 56.01 -64.05 -98.36
N LYS A 235 54.76 -63.80 -98.75
CA LYS A 235 54.09 -64.56 -99.80
C LYS A 235 54.71 -64.29 -101.17
N LEU A 236 55.14 -63.06 -101.48
CA LEU A 236 55.92 -62.75 -102.67
C LEU A 236 57.26 -63.48 -102.67
N VAL A 237 57.96 -63.51 -101.53
CA VAL A 237 59.22 -64.27 -101.38
C VAL A 237 58.97 -65.76 -101.51
N VAL A 238 57.90 -66.31 -100.96
CA VAL A 238 57.54 -67.73 -101.12
C VAL A 238 57.18 -68.04 -102.56
N ASN A 239 56.41 -67.18 -103.23
CA ASN A 239 56.12 -67.33 -104.66
C ASN A 239 57.41 -67.23 -105.49
N GLN A 240 58.33 -66.33 -105.15
CA GLN A 240 59.65 -66.23 -105.77
C GLN A 240 60.48 -67.48 -105.47
N MET A 241 60.43 -68.02 -104.25
CA MET A 241 61.07 -69.30 -103.93
C MET A 241 60.44 -70.46 -104.70
N GLU A 242 59.15 -70.40 -105.02
CA GLU A 242 58.47 -71.40 -105.83
C GLU A 242 58.83 -71.27 -107.32
N GLU A 243 58.96 -70.04 -107.84
CA GLU A 243 59.58 -69.78 -109.15
C GLU A 243 61.05 -70.18 -109.18
N ASP A 244 61.81 -69.91 -108.12
CA ASP A 244 63.19 -70.32 -107.95
C ASP A 244 63.29 -71.83 -107.80
N LEU A 245 62.31 -72.51 -107.18
CA LEU A 245 62.24 -73.97 -107.12
C LEU A 245 61.87 -74.57 -108.48
N ASN A 246 61.04 -73.88 -109.27
CA ASN A 246 60.72 -74.26 -110.65
C ASN A 246 61.93 -74.04 -111.57
N THR A 247 62.66 -72.93 -111.44
CA THR A 247 63.92 -72.70 -112.16
C THR A 247 65.04 -73.60 -111.66
N VAL A 248 65.10 -73.92 -110.37
CA VAL A 248 65.99 -74.96 -109.83
C VAL A 248 65.57 -76.34 -110.30
N SER A 249 64.29 -76.64 -110.53
CA SER A 249 63.88 -77.88 -111.20
C SER A 249 64.32 -77.91 -112.66
N ILE A 250 64.21 -76.79 -113.37
CA ILE A 250 64.69 -76.64 -114.77
C ILE A 250 66.23 -76.71 -114.83
N LEU A 251 66.93 -76.09 -113.87
CA LEU A 251 68.39 -76.12 -113.73
C LEU A 251 68.89 -77.45 -113.18
N LYS A 252 68.10 -78.20 -112.39
CA LYS A 252 68.42 -79.57 -111.95
C LYS A 252 68.34 -80.55 -113.11
N VAL A 253 67.50 -80.29 -114.12
CA VAL A 253 67.52 -81.02 -115.39
C VAL A 253 68.73 -80.62 -116.26
N SER A 254 69.28 -79.41 -116.12
CA SER A 254 70.45 -78.96 -116.88
C SER A 254 71.83 -79.13 -116.18
N VAL A 255 71.87 -79.42 -114.87
CA VAL A 255 73.11 -79.52 -114.06
C VAL A 255 73.44 -80.98 -113.66
N GLN A 256 72.91 -81.96 -114.39
CA GLN A 256 73.48 -83.32 -114.44
C GLN A 256 74.62 -83.45 -115.47
N THR A 257 75.39 -82.35 -115.70
CA THR A 257 76.62 -82.32 -116.50
C THR A 257 77.57 -81.22 -116.00
N HIS A 258 78.69 -81.65 -115.39
CA HIS A 258 79.96 -80.95 -115.12
C HIS A 258 80.11 -79.84 -114.03
N SER A 259 80.74 -80.28 -112.92
CA SER A 259 81.93 -79.78 -112.19
C SER A 259 82.23 -78.28 -111.86
N VAL A 260 82.34 -78.04 -110.53
CA VAL A 260 83.51 -77.53 -109.75
C VAL A 260 83.87 -76.01 -109.71
N MET A 261 83.70 -75.44 -108.49
CA MET A 261 84.50 -74.43 -107.71
C MET A 261 84.78 -73.04 -108.35
N LYS A 262 85.00 -71.90 -107.66
CA LYS A 262 85.51 -71.59 -106.31
C LYS A 262 85.34 -70.06 -105.99
N ASN A 263 85.31 -69.76 -104.69
CA ASN A 263 85.51 -68.54 -103.88
C ASN A 263 86.19 -67.27 -104.45
N ASP A 264 85.88 -66.11 -103.84
CA ASP A 264 86.78 -65.21 -103.04
C ASP A 264 86.01 -63.93 -102.58
N LEU A 265 86.38 -63.07 -101.60
CA LEU A 265 87.22 -63.03 -100.39
C LEU A 265 87.23 -61.54 -99.88
N LYS A 266 86.97 -61.29 -98.58
CA LYS A 266 87.41 -60.22 -97.59
C LYS A 266 87.71 -58.75 -98.05
N LEU A 267 87.55 -57.64 -97.29
CA LEU A 267 87.90 -57.29 -95.90
C LEU A 267 87.53 -55.79 -95.64
N VAL A 268 86.95 -55.39 -94.49
CA VAL A 268 87.26 -54.11 -93.78
C VAL A 268 86.96 -54.28 -92.29
N SER A 269 87.97 -54.06 -91.46
CA SER A 269 87.92 -54.04 -90.01
C SER A 269 87.86 -52.61 -89.46
N LEU A 270 87.33 -52.51 -88.23
CA LEU A 270 87.75 -51.55 -87.20
C LEU A 270 87.10 -50.16 -87.19
N ASP A 271 85.78 -50.11 -87.05
CA ASP A 271 85.01 -48.89 -86.68
C ASP A 271 84.59 -48.94 -85.20
N ASN A 272 85.54 -49.34 -84.35
CA ASN A 272 85.40 -49.43 -82.90
C ASN A 272 85.93 -48.16 -82.19
N THR A 273 85.81 -47.00 -82.84
CA THR A 273 86.26 -45.70 -82.32
C THR A 273 85.15 -44.64 -82.28
N ARG A 274 83.90 -45.00 -82.59
CA ARG A 274 82.75 -44.07 -82.57
C ARG A 274 81.85 -44.17 -81.32
N LEU A 275 82.09 -45.16 -80.46
CA LEU A 275 81.33 -45.40 -79.22
C LEU A 275 81.91 -44.71 -77.98
N ALA A 276 83.15 -44.21 -78.02
CA ALA A 276 83.79 -43.54 -76.89
C ALA A 276 83.39 -42.05 -76.76
N GLU A 277 82.94 -41.40 -77.84
CA GLU A 277 82.52 -39.98 -77.82
C GLU A 277 81.05 -39.78 -77.43
N SER A 278 80.21 -40.82 -77.54
CA SER A 278 78.76 -40.73 -77.26
C SER A 278 78.45 -40.68 -75.75
N ILE A 279 79.36 -41.17 -74.90
CA ILE A 279 79.16 -41.31 -73.45
C ILE A 279 79.47 -40.00 -72.69
N SER A 280 80.39 -39.16 -73.17
CA SER A 280 80.73 -37.87 -72.54
C SER A 280 79.63 -36.79 -72.73
N LYS A 281 78.74 -36.96 -73.72
CA LYS A 281 77.64 -36.03 -73.99
C LYS A 281 76.44 -36.23 -73.05
N VAL A 282 76.20 -37.47 -72.62
CA VAL A 282 75.08 -37.83 -71.72
C VAL A 282 75.35 -37.41 -70.25
N GLU A 283 76.62 -37.36 -69.83
CA GLU A 283 76.99 -36.92 -68.48
C GLU A 283 76.85 -35.40 -68.28
N LYS A 284 76.95 -34.59 -69.34
CA LYS A 284 76.74 -33.13 -69.29
C LYS A 284 75.26 -32.75 -69.22
N ASP A 285 74.39 -33.51 -69.91
CA ASP A 285 72.95 -33.26 -69.95
C ASP A 285 72.28 -33.62 -68.60
N ASN A 286 72.83 -34.58 -67.85
CA ASN A 286 72.31 -34.98 -66.53
C ASN A 286 72.59 -33.93 -65.42
N ALA A 287 73.69 -33.18 -65.52
CA ALA A 287 74.06 -32.11 -64.58
C ALA A 287 73.21 -30.83 -64.73
N GLU A 288 72.57 -30.62 -65.89
CA GLU A 288 71.71 -29.46 -66.15
C GLU A 288 70.28 -29.65 -65.62
N VAL A 289 69.81 -30.91 -65.55
CA VAL A 289 68.49 -31.29 -64.99
C VAL A 289 68.48 -31.24 -63.46
N GLU A 290 69.56 -31.64 -62.78
CA GLU A 290 69.71 -31.52 -61.32
C GLU A 290 69.73 -30.06 -60.82
N LYS A 291 70.28 -29.13 -61.59
CA LYS A 291 70.28 -27.68 -61.24
C LYS A 291 68.92 -27.02 -61.40
N LYS A 292 68.06 -27.50 -62.31
CA LYS A 292 66.70 -26.96 -62.51
C LYS A 292 65.71 -27.42 -61.42
N ILE A 293 65.89 -28.62 -60.85
CA ILE A 293 65.06 -29.16 -59.75
C ILE A 293 65.35 -28.47 -58.39
N LYS A 294 66.60 -28.03 -58.16
CA LYS A 294 67.03 -27.38 -56.90
C LYS A 294 66.66 -25.89 -56.79
N TYR A 295 66.35 -25.21 -57.90
CA TYR A 295 66.03 -23.78 -57.94
C TYR A 295 64.52 -23.48 -57.83
N TYR A 296 63.64 -24.39 -58.30
CA TYR A 296 62.18 -24.17 -58.29
C TYR A 296 61.43 -24.75 -57.07
N SER A 297 61.99 -25.74 -56.37
CA SER A 297 61.32 -26.41 -55.24
C SER A 297 61.53 -25.74 -53.87
N ALA A 298 62.52 -24.85 -53.72
CA ALA A 298 62.96 -24.36 -52.40
C ALA A 298 62.66 -22.88 -52.06
N LYS A 299 62.19 -22.03 -53.00
CA LYS A 299 62.16 -20.57 -52.77
C LYS A 299 60.80 -19.86 -52.89
N LYS A 300 59.72 -20.51 -53.34
CA LYS A 300 58.42 -19.83 -53.52
C LYS A 300 57.37 -20.10 -52.44
N VAL A 301 57.59 -21.07 -51.53
CA VAL A 301 56.62 -21.43 -50.47
C VAL A 301 57.11 -21.08 -49.05
N TYR A 302 58.42 -21.02 -48.81
CA TYR A 302 58.98 -20.87 -47.46
C TYR A 302 59.10 -19.40 -46.96
N LEU A 303 59.09 -18.40 -47.86
CA LEU A 303 59.31 -17.00 -47.50
C LEU A 303 58.02 -16.20 -47.24
N PHE A 304 56.91 -16.55 -47.91
CA PHE A 304 55.62 -15.86 -47.74
C PHE A 304 54.89 -16.34 -46.49
N CYS A 305 54.81 -17.66 -46.28
CA CYS A 305 54.13 -18.22 -45.10
C CYS A 305 54.81 -17.90 -43.77
N ASN A 306 56.14 -17.76 -43.71
CA ASN A 306 56.83 -17.42 -42.45
C ASN A 306 56.67 -15.95 -42.06
N LEU A 307 56.66 -15.02 -43.02
CA LEU A 307 56.47 -13.60 -42.72
C LEU A 307 55.04 -13.30 -42.26
N GLU A 308 54.06 -13.95 -42.88
CA GLU A 308 52.64 -13.84 -42.52
C GLU A 308 52.36 -14.50 -41.17
N LEU A 309 52.97 -15.64 -40.86
CA LEU A 309 52.89 -16.31 -39.55
C LEU A 309 53.57 -15.50 -38.43
N GLU A 310 54.72 -14.86 -38.71
CA GLU A 310 55.41 -14.02 -37.72
C GLU A 310 54.65 -12.71 -37.44
N ASN A 311 54.07 -12.10 -38.49
CA ASN A 311 53.23 -10.91 -38.32
C ASN A 311 51.94 -11.25 -37.56
N LEU A 312 51.27 -12.36 -37.87
CA LEU A 312 50.08 -12.81 -37.12
C LEU A 312 50.41 -13.11 -35.65
N LYS A 313 51.58 -13.72 -35.37
CA LYS A 313 52.04 -13.95 -33.99
C LYS A 313 52.28 -12.64 -33.25
N ARG A 314 52.97 -11.66 -33.86
CA ARG A 314 53.17 -10.33 -33.26
C ARG A 314 51.85 -9.59 -33.03
N GLU A 315 50.91 -9.66 -33.96
CA GLU A 315 49.58 -9.05 -33.78
C GLU A 315 48.79 -9.72 -32.64
N HIS A 316 48.85 -11.05 -32.54
CA HIS A 316 48.16 -11.80 -31.48
C HIS A 316 48.79 -11.55 -30.09
N GLU A 317 50.10 -11.33 -30.03
CA GLU A 317 50.84 -11.00 -28.81
C GLU A 317 50.55 -9.57 -28.36
N VAL A 318 50.57 -8.59 -29.29
CA VAL A 318 50.19 -7.20 -29.02
C VAL A 318 48.71 -7.08 -28.64
N LEU A 319 47.81 -7.83 -29.29
CA LEU A 319 46.39 -7.84 -28.95
C LEU A 319 46.15 -8.51 -27.59
N GLY A 320 46.88 -9.60 -27.30
CA GLY A 320 46.90 -10.27 -26.01
C GLY A 320 47.34 -9.37 -24.86
N GLU A 321 48.43 -8.61 -25.03
CA GLU A 321 48.93 -7.65 -24.03
C GLU A 321 47.96 -6.48 -23.81
N LYS A 322 47.34 -5.96 -24.88
CA LYS A 322 46.28 -4.92 -24.76
C LYS A 322 45.06 -5.43 -24.00
N PHE A 323 44.68 -6.69 -24.17
CA PHE A 323 43.53 -7.31 -23.49
C PHE A 323 43.82 -7.67 -22.04
N THR A 324 44.97 -8.26 -21.75
CA THR A 324 45.31 -8.77 -20.41
C THR A 324 45.91 -7.75 -19.46
N LYS A 325 46.61 -6.72 -19.97
CA LYS A 325 47.45 -5.87 -19.10
C LYS A 325 46.94 -4.44 -18.89
N VAL A 326 46.24 -3.81 -19.84
CA VAL A 326 46.07 -2.34 -19.81
C VAL A 326 44.62 -1.84 -19.82
N LYS A 327 43.68 -2.46 -20.55
CA LYS A 327 42.35 -1.85 -20.69
C LYS A 327 41.28 -2.48 -19.80
N LEU A 328 40.98 -3.77 -19.99
CA LEU A 328 39.88 -4.42 -19.27
C LEU A 328 40.19 -4.71 -17.81
N GLN A 329 41.43 -5.14 -17.50
CA GLN A 329 41.82 -5.45 -16.13
C GLN A 329 41.90 -4.17 -15.28
N MET A 330 42.46 -3.08 -15.82
CA MET A 330 42.58 -1.80 -15.11
C MET A 330 41.21 -1.13 -14.94
N GLU A 331 40.37 -1.08 -15.97
CA GLU A 331 39.01 -0.55 -15.86
C GLU A 331 38.19 -1.36 -14.85
N ARG A 332 38.31 -2.70 -14.85
CA ARG A 332 37.67 -3.56 -13.85
C ARG A 332 38.17 -3.25 -12.44
N ASP A 333 39.47 -3.18 -12.23
CA ASP A 333 40.07 -2.97 -10.90
C ASP A 333 39.79 -1.56 -10.36
N GLU A 334 39.77 -0.56 -11.25
CA GLU A 334 39.34 0.80 -10.93
C GLU A 334 37.86 0.86 -10.58
N LEU A 335 37.00 0.13 -11.31
CA LEU A 335 35.57 0.03 -10.98
C LEU A 335 35.36 -0.65 -9.61
N TYR A 336 36.06 -1.75 -9.34
CA TYR A 336 35.99 -2.44 -8.04
C TYR A 336 36.47 -1.57 -6.88
N LYS A 337 37.44 -0.68 -7.10
CA LYS A 337 37.93 0.24 -6.07
C LYS A 337 37.01 1.45 -5.88
N THR A 338 36.44 1.99 -6.94
CA THR A 338 35.62 3.22 -6.91
C THR A 338 34.18 2.96 -6.50
N PHE A 339 33.63 1.78 -6.80
CA PHE A 339 32.23 1.45 -6.50
C PHE A 339 31.89 1.46 -5.00
N PRO A 340 32.67 0.84 -4.09
CA PRO A 340 32.40 0.93 -2.65
C PRO A 340 32.52 2.36 -2.12
N GLN A 341 33.46 3.14 -2.63
CA GLN A 341 33.65 4.54 -2.23
C GLN A 341 32.47 5.41 -2.65
N ASN A 342 31.92 5.18 -3.85
CA ASN A 342 30.76 5.90 -4.33
C ASN A 342 29.48 5.51 -3.56
N ILE A 343 29.31 4.23 -3.21
CA ILE A 343 28.22 3.79 -2.34
C ILE A 343 28.32 4.48 -0.98
N GLN A 344 29.50 4.46 -0.34
CA GLN A 344 29.69 5.13 0.95
C GLN A 344 29.40 6.63 0.88
N LYS A 345 29.80 7.32 -0.21
CA LYS A 345 29.48 8.75 -0.39
C LYS A 345 27.99 9.01 -0.55
N VAL A 346 27.27 8.16 -1.29
CA VAL A 346 25.82 8.28 -1.46
C VAL A 346 25.11 7.98 -0.15
N GLN A 347 25.55 6.95 0.57
CA GLN A 347 24.99 6.58 1.86
C GLN A 347 25.22 7.67 2.91
N HIS A 348 26.44 8.21 3.02
CA HIS A 348 26.73 9.34 3.91
C HIS A 348 25.88 10.58 3.58
N LYS A 349 25.63 10.87 2.29
CA LYS A 349 24.73 11.95 1.89
C LYS A 349 23.28 11.66 2.30
N ALA A 350 22.81 10.42 2.11
CA ALA A 350 21.48 10.01 2.56
C ALA A 350 21.36 10.12 4.08
N ASP A 351 22.35 9.64 4.83
CA ASP A 351 22.39 9.71 6.29
C ASP A 351 22.40 11.16 6.81
N GLN A 352 23.11 12.07 6.13
CA GLN A 352 23.06 13.50 6.43
C GLN A 352 21.66 14.11 6.24
N VAL A 353 20.98 13.74 5.14
CA VAL A 353 19.61 14.19 4.89
C VAL A 353 18.65 13.61 5.93
N THR A 354 18.76 12.33 6.24
CA THR A 354 17.97 11.66 7.29
C THR A 354 18.18 12.34 8.63
N MET A 355 19.42 12.59 9.05
CA MET A 355 19.71 13.28 10.31
C MET A 355 19.13 14.71 10.34
N LEU A 356 19.18 15.43 9.21
CA LEU A 356 18.58 16.76 9.13
C LEU A 356 17.05 16.70 9.27
N LEU A 357 16.41 15.72 8.62
CA LEU A 357 14.97 15.48 8.71
C LEU A 357 14.56 15.07 10.12
N GLU A 358 15.31 14.19 10.78
CA GLU A 358 15.10 13.80 12.17
C GLU A 358 15.20 15.00 13.10
N LYS A 359 16.19 15.89 12.92
CA LYS A 359 16.29 17.13 13.70
C LYS A 359 15.12 18.08 13.46
N LYS A 360 14.68 18.23 12.21
CA LYS A 360 13.49 19.04 11.88
C LYS A 360 12.22 18.45 12.50
N LEU A 361 12.08 17.12 12.46
CA LEU A 361 10.95 16.41 13.05
C LEU A 361 10.96 16.58 14.56
N GLN A 362 12.10 16.41 15.23
CA GLN A 362 12.25 16.64 16.66
C GLN A 362 11.86 18.08 17.04
N ALA A 363 12.37 19.08 16.32
CA ALA A 363 12.02 20.48 16.60
C ALA A 363 10.52 20.78 16.41
N LEU A 364 9.87 20.14 15.42
CA LEU A 364 8.43 20.23 15.24
C LEU A 364 7.68 19.56 16.39
N THR A 365 8.10 18.37 16.82
CA THR A 365 7.54 17.68 17.99
C THR A 365 7.65 18.53 19.24
N ASP A 366 8.83 19.06 19.54
CA ASP A 366 9.06 19.93 20.70
C ASP A 366 8.14 21.17 20.64
N SER A 367 7.98 21.78 19.46
CA SER A 367 7.07 22.92 19.29
C SER A 367 5.59 22.57 19.51
N VAL A 368 5.17 21.35 19.16
CA VAL A 368 3.81 20.87 19.41
C VAL A 368 3.62 20.61 20.91
N GLU A 369 4.59 19.97 21.56
CA GLU A 369 4.58 19.73 23.01
C GLU A 369 4.52 21.06 23.80
N ASP A 370 5.29 22.07 23.40
CA ASP A 370 5.26 23.41 24.00
C ASP A 370 3.88 24.09 23.83
N VAL A 371 3.27 23.98 22.64
CA VAL A 371 1.92 24.52 22.38
C VAL A 371 0.86 23.77 23.20
N GLU A 372 0.95 22.45 23.30
CA GLU A 372 0.04 21.64 24.11
C GLU A 372 0.19 21.95 25.61
N ALA A 373 1.42 22.11 26.11
CA ALA A 373 1.69 22.53 27.48
C ALA A 373 1.13 23.94 27.75
N GLY A 374 1.33 24.86 26.81
CA GLY A 374 0.75 26.21 26.86
C GLY A 374 -0.78 26.20 26.89
N LEU A 375 -1.42 25.40 26.02
CA LEU A 375 -2.87 25.23 26.00
C LEU A 375 -3.40 24.59 27.28
N CYS A 376 -2.71 23.59 27.83
CA CYS A 376 -3.06 22.97 29.11
C CYS A 376 -3.00 23.99 30.27
N SER A 377 -1.99 24.85 30.27
CA SER A 377 -1.85 25.94 31.25
C SER A 377 -2.97 26.97 31.14
N VAL A 378 -3.26 27.46 29.92
CA VAL A 378 -4.36 28.42 29.67
C VAL A 378 -5.71 27.82 30.01
N ARG A 379 -5.94 26.55 29.68
CA ARG A 379 -7.16 25.82 30.03
C ARG A 379 -7.35 25.72 31.54
N SER A 380 -6.26 25.51 32.29
CA SER A 380 -6.28 25.43 33.75
C SER A 380 -6.46 26.80 34.41
N ALA A 381 -5.88 27.87 33.85
CA ALA A 381 -5.96 29.23 34.40
C ALA A 381 -7.31 29.91 34.14
N SER A 382 -8.02 29.52 33.07
CA SER A 382 -9.15 30.30 32.57
C SER A 382 -10.52 29.89 33.12
N ASN A 383 -10.67 28.72 33.79
CA ASN A 383 -11.95 28.24 34.35
C ASN A 383 -13.15 28.40 33.38
N ILE A 384 -12.90 28.34 32.06
CA ILE A 384 -13.91 28.57 31.02
C ILE A 384 -14.82 27.34 30.93
N ASP A 385 -16.13 27.57 30.77
CA ASP A 385 -17.12 26.53 30.52
C ASP A 385 -16.70 25.66 29.31
N GLN A 386 -16.50 24.36 29.58
CA GLN A 386 -16.00 23.36 28.64
C GLN A 386 -16.86 23.29 27.36
N THR A 387 -18.15 23.61 27.45
CA THR A 387 -19.10 23.57 26.33
C THR A 387 -18.89 24.73 25.37
N ALA A 388 -18.67 25.95 25.89
CA ALA A 388 -18.41 27.13 25.08
C ALA A 388 -17.02 27.06 24.40
N LEU A 389 -16.01 26.53 25.12
CA LEU A 389 -14.68 26.30 24.59
C LEU A 389 -14.68 25.25 23.46
N SER A 390 -15.40 24.14 23.64
CA SER A 390 -15.56 23.11 22.60
C SER A 390 -16.22 23.66 21.34
N GLY A 391 -17.25 24.51 21.47
CA GLY A 391 -17.88 25.18 20.34
C GLY A 391 -16.96 26.12 19.56
N VAL A 392 -16.07 26.85 20.25
CA VAL A 392 -15.04 27.69 19.61
C VAL A 392 -13.95 26.85 18.94
N ILE A 393 -13.51 25.75 19.58
CA ILE A 393 -12.54 24.80 19.01
C ILE A 393 -13.08 24.18 17.72
N MET A 394 -14.34 23.72 17.72
CA MET A 394 -14.97 23.14 16.53
C MET A 394 -15.08 24.15 15.39
N LYS A 395 -15.48 25.40 15.67
CA LYS A 395 -15.49 26.47 14.65
C LYS A 395 -14.09 26.74 14.11
N GLN A 396 -13.07 26.79 14.97
CA GLN A 396 -11.70 27.02 14.55
C GLN A 396 -11.15 25.84 13.73
N MET A 397 -11.48 24.60 14.08
CA MET A 397 -11.13 23.40 13.29
C MET A 397 -11.78 23.45 11.91
N CYS A 398 -13.06 23.81 11.80
CA CYS A 398 -13.72 23.98 10.50
C CYS A 398 -13.05 25.07 9.65
N ILE A 399 -12.65 26.20 10.24
CA ILE A 399 -11.93 27.26 9.55
C ILE A 399 -10.55 26.79 9.07
N LEU A 400 -9.80 26.08 9.92
CA LEU A 400 -8.49 25.52 9.55
C LEU A 400 -8.61 24.48 8.44
N GLN A 401 -9.62 23.61 8.48
CA GLN A 401 -9.88 22.64 7.43
C GLN A 401 -10.21 23.32 6.11
N ALA A 402 -11.12 24.30 6.10
CA ALA A 402 -11.44 25.07 4.90
C ALA A 402 -10.20 25.79 4.32
N ARG A 403 -9.32 26.30 5.19
CA ARG A 403 -8.08 26.97 4.78
C ARG A 403 -7.07 25.97 4.18
N ARG A 404 -7.01 24.74 4.71
CA ARG A 404 -6.19 23.64 4.18
C ARG A 404 -6.69 23.19 2.79
N ASP A 405 -7.99 23.05 2.64
CA ASP A 405 -8.61 22.65 1.37
C ASP A 405 -8.40 23.72 0.28
N LEU A 406 -8.45 25.01 0.67
CA LEU A 406 -8.09 26.12 -0.21
C LEU A 406 -6.61 26.05 -0.64
N LEU A 407 -5.70 25.79 0.30
CA LEU A 407 -4.26 25.62 0.03
C LEU A 407 -3.99 24.48 -0.94
N LEU A 408 -4.58 23.31 -0.72
CA LEU A 408 -4.48 22.16 -1.63
C LEU A 408 -5.02 22.50 -3.03
N THR A 409 -6.13 23.24 -3.10
CA THR A 409 -6.69 23.70 -4.38
C THR A 409 -5.72 24.66 -5.09
N ILE A 410 -5.02 25.53 -4.36
CA ILE A 410 -4.02 26.45 -4.91
C ILE A 410 -2.78 25.67 -5.38
N GLU A 411 -2.28 24.72 -4.62
CA GLU A 411 -1.13 23.87 -5.00
C GLU A 411 -1.42 23.06 -6.27
N VAL A 412 -2.61 22.47 -6.36
CA VAL A 412 -3.05 21.74 -7.57
C VAL A 412 -3.12 22.68 -8.77
N LYS A 413 -3.62 23.91 -8.59
CA LYS A 413 -3.64 24.93 -9.66
C LYS A 413 -2.24 25.39 -10.06
N GLN A 414 -1.32 25.58 -9.12
CA GLN A 414 0.07 25.94 -9.40
C GLN A 414 0.79 24.83 -10.18
N ARG A 415 0.57 23.57 -9.80
CA ARG A 415 1.10 22.40 -10.51
C ARG A 415 0.52 22.28 -11.93
N ALA A 416 -0.77 22.57 -12.11
CA ALA A 416 -1.42 22.58 -13.42
C ALA A 416 -0.94 23.72 -14.34
N LEU A 417 -0.45 24.82 -13.76
CA LEU A 417 0.15 25.95 -14.48
C LEU A 417 1.64 25.76 -14.77
N GLY A 418 2.23 24.61 -14.42
CA GLY A 418 3.64 24.31 -14.67
C GLY A 418 4.61 25.14 -13.83
N VAL A 419 4.14 25.78 -12.75
CA VAL A 419 5.01 26.49 -11.80
C VAL A 419 5.72 25.42 -10.97
N PRO A 420 7.07 25.34 -11.01
CA PRO A 420 7.80 24.45 -10.13
C PRO A 420 7.45 24.79 -8.69
N VAL A 421 7.17 23.78 -7.88
CA VAL A 421 7.07 23.93 -6.42
C VAL A 421 8.49 24.10 -5.91
N GLU A 422 9.12 25.22 -6.25
CA GLU A 422 10.32 25.66 -5.58
C GLU A 422 9.93 25.99 -4.15
N GLU A 423 10.65 25.36 -3.23
CA GLU A 423 10.51 25.51 -1.79
C GLU A 423 10.22 26.98 -1.47
N LEU A 424 9.01 27.24 -0.95
CA LEU A 424 8.77 28.40 -0.11
C LEU A 424 9.61 28.19 1.16
N CYS A 425 10.93 28.33 1.01
CA CYS A 425 11.80 28.83 2.06
C CYS A 425 11.31 30.23 2.38
N VAL A 426 10.26 30.29 3.20
CA VAL A 426 9.99 31.47 4.00
C VAL A 426 11.18 31.57 4.94
N ASN A 427 12.16 32.39 4.55
CA ASN A 427 13.18 32.86 5.49
C ASN A 427 12.44 33.48 6.70
N PRO A 428 12.92 33.22 7.92
CA PRO A 428 12.24 33.60 9.16
C PRO A 428 11.95 35.10 9.27
#